data_AF-A0A926UFN2-F1
#
_entry.id   AF-A0A926UFN2-F1
#
_cell.length_a   1.000
_cell.length_b   1.000
_cell.length_c   1.000
_cell.angle_alpha   90.00
_cell.angle_beta   90.00
_cell.angle_gamma   90.00
#
_symmetry.space_group_name_H-M   'P 1'
#
loop_
_entity.id
_entity.type
_entity.pdbx_description
1 polymer ?
#
loop_
_entity_poly.entity_id
_entity_poly.type
_entity_poly.pdbx_seq_one_letter_code
_entity_poly.pdbx_strand_id
1 'polypeptide(L)'
;MSRQKRTSPILAKAEQRAIGLKNISAQLTLENSLSLEKYNSEIDRIRGQLATYNSLLAQIDVAQAELKENETLLKHMTEDMLIGVASKFGKNSYQYQLAGGTRRSERKRPSRTAKPAIAS
;
A
#
# COMPACT_ATOMS: atom_id res chain seq x y z
N MET A 1 -0.01 1.34 -6.37
CA MET A 1 -0.38 0.18 -7.20
C MET A 1 -0.47 -1.02 -6.29
N SER A 2 -1.47 -1.90 -6.48
CA SER A 2 -1.59 -3.14 -5.72
C SER A 2 -0.34 -3.99 -5.86
N ARG A 3 0.12 -4.61 -4.78
CA ARG A 3 1.31 -5.46 -4.80
C ARG A 3 1.03 -6.69 -5.66
N GLN A 4 2.01 -7.08 -6.49
CA GLN A 4 1.85 -8.29 -7.28
C GLN A 4 1.87 -9.53 -6.38
N LYS A 5 0.88 -10.41 -6.56
CA LYS A 5 0.83 -11.70 -5.87
C LYS A 5 2.03 -12.55 -6.30
N ARG A 6 2.62 -13.29 -5.35
CA ARG A 6 3.75 -14.17 -5.62
C ARG A 6 3.28 -15.46 -6.27
N THR A 7 3.99 -15.85 -7.33
CA THR A 7 3.87 -17.16 -7.96
C THR A 7 5.14 -17.99 -7.70
N SER A 8 5.02 -19.32 -7.75
CA SER A 8 6.16 -20.22 -7.55
C SER A 8 6.30 -21.15 -8.76
N PRO A 9 7.32 -20.96 -9.62
CA PRO A 9 7.55 -21.85 -10.76
C PRO A 9 8.03 -23.24 -10.30
N ILE A 10 8.65 -23.32 -9.11
CA ILE A 10 9.08 -24.58 -8.51
C ILE A 10 7.85 -25.41 -8.11
N LEU A 11 6.83 -24.78 -7.53
CA LEU A 11 5.58 -25.46 -7.17
C LEU A 11 4.88 -26.03 -8.42
N ALA A 12 4.77 -25.23 -9.48
CA ALA A 12 4.19 -25.68 -10.75
C ALA A 12 4.96 -26.87 -11.34
N LYS A 13 6.30 -26.82 -11.33
CA LYS A 13 7.13 -27.95 -11.76
C LYS A 13 6.95 -29.18 -10.87
N ALA A 14 6.78 -28.99 -9.56
CA ALA A 14 6.62 -30.08 -8.62
C ALA A 14 5.27 -30.80 -8.81
N GLU A 15 4.19 -30.05 -9.01
CA GLU A 15 2.86 -30.59 -9.31
C GLU A 15 2.86 -31.40 -10.60
N GLN A 16 3.49 -30.89 -11.67
CA GLN A 16 3.62 -31.61 -12.94
C GLN A 16 4.39 -32.93 -12.77
N ARG A 17 5.47 -32.93 -11.98
CA ARG A 17 6.23 -34.15 -11.68
C ARG A 17 5.42 -35.13 -10.83
N ALA A 18 4.65 -34.65 -9.85
CA ALA A 18 3.80 -35.51 -9.02
C ALA A 18 2.77 -36.28 -9.86
N ILE A 19 2.18 -35.64 -10.88
CA ILE A 19 1.28 -36.29 -11.84
C ILE A 19 2.02 -37.41 -12.59
N GLY A 20 3.21 -37.11 -13.12
CA GLY A 20 4.03 -38.11 -13.82
C GLY A 20 4.40 -39.30 -12.93
N LEU A 21 4.82 -39.04 -11.69
CA LEU A 21 5.18 -40.08 -10.72
C LEU A 21 3.97 -40.95 -10.33
N LYS A 22 2.79 -40.35 -10.18
CA LYS A 22 1.54 -41.08 -9.88
C LYS A 22 1.15 -42.05 -11.00
N ASN A 23 1.44 -41.71 -12.25
CA ASN A 23 1.20 -42.59 -13.40
C ASN A 23 2.15 -43.79 -13.43
N ILE A 24 3.35 -43.69 -12.85
CA ILE A 24 4.29 -44.80 -12.73
C ILE A 24 3.81 -45.77 -11.66
N SER A 25 3.53 -45.27 -10.46
CA SER A 25 2.88 -46.05 -9.41
C SER A 25 2.19 -45.14 -8.39
N ALA A 26 1.00 -45.55 -7.95
CA ALA A 26 0.20 -44.77 -6.99
C ALA A 26 0.84 -44.72 -5.59
N GLN A 27 1.65 -45.72 -5.23
CA GLN A 27 2.39 -45.80 -3.97
C GLN A 27 3.89 -45.90 -4.24
N LEU A 28 4.45 -44.96 -5.00
CA LEU A 28 5.88 -44.92 -5.26
C LEU A 28 6.66 -44.64 -3.97
N THR A 29 7.43 -45.63 -3.52
CA THR A 29 8.44 -45.48 -2.45
C THR A 29 9.82 -45.70 -3.07
N LEU A 30 10.64 -44.67 -3.01
CA LEU A 30 12.05 -44.73 -3.40
C LEU A 30 12.90 -45.00 -2.16
N GLU A 31 14.12 -45.47 -2.40
CA GLU A 31 15.12 -45.62 -1.34
C GLU A 31 15.36 -44.27 -0.63
N ASN A 32 15.84 -44.30 0.62
CA ASN A 32 16.06 -43.10 1.44
C ASN A 32 14.79 -42.33 1.87
N SER A 33 13.67 -43.03 2.05
CA SER A 33 12.43 -42.49 2.63
C SER A 33 11.71 -41.45 1.77
N LEU A 34 12.07 -41.35 0.49
CA LEU A 34 11.42 -40.48 -0.48
C LEU A 34 10.17 -41.19 -1.03
N SER A 35 8.99 -40.75 -0.61
CA SER A 35 7.72 -41.29 -1.10
C SER A 35 6.90 -40.24 -1.83
N LEU A 36 6.05 -40.68 -2.76
CA LEU A 36 5.07 -39.82 -3.42
C LEU A 36 4.17 -39.09 -2.40
N GLU A 37 3.84 -39.77 -1.30
CA GLU A 37 3.03 -39.21 -0.22
C GLU A 37 3.74 -38.03 0.46
N LYS A 38 5.01 -38.20 0.86
CA LYS A 38 5.81 -37.10 1.43
C LYS A 38 5.96 -35.95 0.43
N TYR A 39 6.20 -36.28 -0.84
CA TYR A 39 6.32 -35.28 -1.89
C TYR A 39 5.04 -34.44 -2.05
N ASN A 40 3.87 -35.08 -2.08
CA ASN A 40 2.59 -34.39 -2.13
C ASN A 40 2.33 -33.56 -0.87
N SER A 41 2.70 -34.06 0.31
CA SER A 41 2.55 -33.32 1.56
C SER A 41 3.35 -32.01 1.58
N GLU A 42 4.58 -32.03 1.04
CA GLU A 42 5.41 -30.82 0.91
C GLU A 42 4.88 -29.87 -0.18
N ILE A 43 4.34 -30.39 -1.28
CA ILE A 43 3.65 -29.57 -2.30
C ILE A 43 2.46 -28.83 -1.66
N ASP A 44 1.62 -29.53 -0.90
CA ASP A 44 0.44 -28.95 -0.27
C ASP A 44 0.83 -27.94 0.82
N ARG A 45 1.88 -28.23 1.59
CA ARG A 45 2.45 -27.30 2.56
C ARG A 45 2.90 -25.99 1.91
N ILE A 46 3.68 -26.06 0.84
CA ILE A 46 4.18 -24.88 0.12
C ILE A 46 3.02 -24.13 -0.55
N ARG A 47 2.04 -24.85 -1.11
CA ARG A 47 0.83 -24.25 -1.70
C ARG A 47 0.06 -23.46 -0.64
N GLY A 48 -0.13 -24.03 0.55
CA GLY A 48 -0.76 -23.35 1.69
C GLY A 48 0.00 -22.10 2.12
N GLN A 49 1.33 -22.19 2.28
CA GLN A 49 2.17 -21.05 2.62
C GLN A 49 2.14 -19.93 1.56
N LEU A 50 2.08 -20.28 0.28
CA LEU A 50 1.96 -19.30 -0.79
C LEU A 50 0.60 -18.60 -0.77
N ALA A 51 -0.47 -19.35 -0.50
CA ALA A 51 -1.82 -18.80 -0.37
C ALA A 51 -1.92 -17.85 0.83
N THR A 52 -1.39 -18.22 2.00
CA THR A 52 -1.39 -17.34 3.18
C THR A 52 -0.56 -16.09 2.93
N TYR A 53 0.63 -16.22 2.33
CA TYR A 53 1.46 -15.08 1.95
C TYR A 53 0.72 -14.09 1.03
N ASN A 54 0.07 -14.59 -0.01
CA ASN A 54 -0.69 -13.75 -0.94
C ASN A 54 -1.94 -13.11 -0.30
N SER A 55 -2.57 -13.80 0.66
CA SER A 55 -3.67 -13.24 1.45
C SER A 55 -3.18 -12.08 2.33
N LEU A 56 -2.05 -12.25 3.03
CA LEU A 56 -1.44 -11.18 3.82
C LEU A 56 -1.06 -9.97 2.97
N LEU A 57 -0.51 -10.19 1.77
CA LEU A 57 -0.23 -9.09 0.83
C LEU A 57 -1.50 -8.30 0.49
N ALA A 58 -2.61 -8.99 0.22
CA ALA A 58 -3.89 -8.33 -0.06
C ALA A 58 -4.42 -7.54 1.15
N GLN A 59 -4.28 -8.09 2.37
CA GLN A 59 -4.66 -7.38 3.59
C GLN A 59 -3.84 -6.12 3.82
N ILE A 60 -2.53 -6.15 3.53
CA ILE A 60 -1.68 -4.97 3.63
C ILE A 60 -2.11 -3.91 2.61
N ASP A 61 -2.47 -4.30 1.38
CA ASP A 61 -2.95 -3.36 0.37
C ASP A 61 -4.25 -2.68 0.81
N VAL A 62 -5.17 -3.41 1.45
CA VAL A 62 -6.40 -2.85 2.04
C VAL A 62 -6.07 -1.88 3.15
N ALA A 63 -5.25 -2.29 4.12
CA ALA A 63 -4.85 -1.43 5.24
C ALA A 63 -4.15 -0.14 4.77
N GLN A 64 -3.35 -0.24 3.71
CA GLN A 64 -2.68 0.91 3.11
C GLN A 64 -3.67 1.87 2.44
N ALA A 65 -4.71 1.35 1.78
CA ALA A 65 -5.76 2.18 1.20
C ALA A 65 -6.56 2.92 2.27
N GLU A 66 -7.00 2.21 3.31
CA GLU A 66 -7.74 2.78 4.45
C GLU A 66 -6.93 3.86 5.17
N LEU A 67 -5.64 3.62 5.41
CA LEU A 67 -4.76 4.61 6.03
C LEU A 67 -4.68 5.87 5.20
N LYS A 68 -4.52 5.73 3.87
CA LYS A 68 -4.45 6.88 2.97
C LYS A 68 -5.76 7.67 2.94
N GLU A 69 -6.91 6.99 2.94
CA GLU A 69 -8.21 7.65 3.01
C GLU A 69 -8.36 8.43 4.32
N ASN A 70 -7.99 7.83 5.45
CA ASN A 70 -8.02 8.49 6.75
C ASN A 70 -7.07 9.69 6.83
N GLU A 71 -5.87 9.60 6.25
CA GLU A 71 -4.94 10.73 6.14
C GLU A 71 -5.52 11.87 5.30
N THR A 72 -6.21 11.56 4.20
CA THR A 72 -6.87 12.59 3.38
C THR A 72 -8.03 13.24 4.13
N LEU A 73 -8.83 12.47 4.86
CA LEU A 73 -9.90 13.00 5.70
C LEU A 73 -9.34 13.93 6.79
N LEU A 74 -8.30 13.49 7.50
CA LEU A 74 -7.65 14.29 8.53
C LEU A 74 -7.06 15.58 7.96
N LYS A 75 -6.47 15.53 6.75
CA LYS A 75 -5.99 16.71 6.06
C LYS A 75 -7.13 17.71 5.81
N HIS A 76 -8.28 17.26 5.31
CA HIS A 76 -9.42 18.14 5.10
C HIS A 76 -9.95 18.72 6.42
N MET A 77 -10.05 17.91 7.46
CA MET A 77 -10.47 18.38 8.78
C MET A 77 -9.51 19.43 9.36
N THR A 78 -8.20 19.27 9.17
CA THR A 78 -7.22 20.26 9.64
C THR A 78 -7.33 21.59 8.88
N GLU A 79 -7.59 21.54 7.57
CA GLU A 79 -7.90 22.73 6.76
C GLU A 79 -9.19 23.41 7.24
N ASP A 80 -10.26 22.65 7.46
CA ASP A 80 -11.55 23.15 7.94
C ASP A 80 -11.45 23.77 9.33
N MET A 81 -10.69 23.14 10.24
CA MET A 81 -10.46 23.69 11.58
C MET A 81 -9.71 25.02 11.51
N LEU A 82 -8.69 25.14 10.66
CA LEU A 82 -7.95 26.38 10.48
C LEU A 82 -8.85 27.49 9.91
N ILE A 83 -9.71 27.16 8.94
CA ILE A 83 -10.72 28.07 8.37
C ILE A 83 -11.77 28.45 9.42
N GLY A 84 -12.20 27.53 10.27
CA GLY A 84 -13.12 27.79 11.38
C GLY A 84 -12.55 28.78 12.38
N VAL A 85 -11.27 28.61 12.77
CA VAL A 85 -10.56 29.58 13.63
C VAL A 85 -10.45 30.94 12.94
N ALA A 86 -10.10 30.97 11.66
CA ALA A 86 -10.09 32.22 10.88
C ALA A 86 -11.46 32.89 10.81
N SER A 87 -12.54 32.12 10.73
CA SER A 87 -13.90 32.64 10.63
C SER A 87 -14.39 33.20 11.98
N LYS A 88 -14.02 32.57 13.10
CA LYS A 88 -14.42 33.00 14.44
C LYS A 88 -13.61 34.16 15.00
N PHE A 89 -12.28 34.13 14.84
CA PHE A 89 -11.37 35.11 15.45
C PHE A 89 -10.74 36.08 14.43
N GLY A 90 -10.85 35.78 13.13
CA GLY A 90 -10.24 36.57 12.06
C GLY A 90 -8.83 36.11 11.69
N LYS A 91 -8.46 36.28 10.41
CA LYS A 91 -7.17 35.86 9.82
C LYS A 91 -5.95 36.67 10.27
N ASN A 92 -6.14 37.71 11.09
CA ASN A 92 -5.06 38.53 11.69
C ASN A 92 -4.94 38.32 13.20
N SER A 93 -5.74 37.42 13.77
CA SER A 93 -5.76 37.20 15.22
C SER A 93 -4.57 36.38 15.71
N TYR A 94 -4.26 36.53 17.00
CA TYR A 94 -3.27 35.71 17.69
C TYR A 94 -3.68 34.23 17.69
N GLN A 95 -4.98 33.94 17.87
CA GLN A 95 -5.56 32.60 17.88
C GLN A 95 -5.35 31.88 16.53
N TYR A 96 -5.50 32.59 15.42
CA TYR A 96 -5.23 32.03 14.09
C TYR A 96 -3.76 31.66 13.90
N GLN A 97 -2.84 32.44 14.48
CA GLN A 97 -1.41 32.14 14.45
C GLN A 97 -1.06 30.94 15.35
N LEU A 98 -1.65 30.86 16.55
CA LEU A 98 -1.50 29.72 17.45
C LEU A 98 -2.02 28.42 16.84
N ALA A 99 -3.09 28.49 16.04
CA ALA A 99 -3.62 27.34 15.30
C ALA A 99 -2.75 26.92 14.10
N GLY A 100 -1.58 27.54 13.90
CA GLY A 100 -0.63 27.21 12.83
C GLY A 100 -0.82 28.03 11.54
N GLY A 101 -1.76 28.99 11.51
CA GLY A 101 -1.95 29.89 10.38
C GLY A 101 -0.91 31.02 10.34
N THR A 102 -0.60 31.55 9.17
CA THR A 102 0.18 32.80 9.06
C THR A 102 -0.77 33.99 9.00
N ARG A 103 -0.57 35.01 9.85
CA ARG A 103 -1.43 36.20 9.85
C ARG A 103 -1.40 36.90 8.50
N ARG A 104 -2.54 37.45 8.08
CA ARG A 104 -2.65 38.14 6.78
C ARG A 104 -1.71 39.34 6.66
N SER A 105 -1.40 40.02 7.77
CA SER A 105 -0.41 41.11 7.84
C SER A 105 1.04 40.64 7.65
N GLU A 106 1.36 39.41 8.08
CA GLU A 106 2.71 38.84 8.03
C GLU A 106 2.97 38.04 6.75
N ARG A 107 1.90 37.72 6.00
CA ARG A 107 2.01 36.98 4.74
C ARG A 107 2.71 37.82 3.67
N LYS A 108 3.89 37.37 3.23
CA LYS A 108 4.65 37.97 2.13
C LYS A 108 3.79 37.99 0.86
N ARG A 109 3.42 39.19 0.37
CA ARG A 109 2.70 39.33 -0.90
C ARG A 109 3.71 39.32 -2.05
N PRO A 110 3.48 38.54 -3.13
CA PRO A 110 4.28 38.69 -4.34
C PRO A 110 4.05 40.11 -4.90
N SER A 111 5.11 40.91 -4.99
CA SER A 111 5.05 42.17 -5.72
C SER A 111 4.99 41.85 -7.21
N ARG A 112 3.94 42.32 -7.88
CA ARG A 112 3.84 42.17 -9.33
C ARG A 112 4.78 43.20 -9.95
N THR A 113 5.97 42.79 -10.38
CA THR A 113 6.85 43.64 -11.19
C THR A 113 6.11 43.96 -12.49
N ALA A 114 5.95 45.25 -12.80
CA ALA A 114 5.29 45.68 -14.02
C ALA A 114 6.12 45.24 -15.23
N LYS A 115 5.45 44.66 -16.24
CA LYS A 115 6.05 44.26 -17.52
C LYS A 115 6.58 45.53 -18.21
N PRO A 116 7.85 45.60 -18.66
CA PRO A 116 8.37 46.80 -19.28
C PRO A 116 7.62 47.05 -20.60
N ALA A 117 7.16 48.27 -20.80
CA ALA A 117 6.53 48.70 -22.04
C ALA A 117 7.57 48.60 -23.17
N ILE A 118 7.22 47.88 -24.23
CA ILE A 118 8.04 47.75 -25.44
C ILE A 118 7.99 49.12 -26.12
N ALA A 119 9.12 49.81 -26.18
CA ALA A 119 9.26 51.06 -26.93
C ALA A 119 9.25 50.75 -28.43
N SER A 120 8.35 51.44 -29.15
CA SER A 120 8.17 51.44 -30.61
C SER A 120 9.10 52.43 -31.30
#